data_AF-A0A9E2X884-F1
#
_entry.id   AF-A0A9E2X884-F1
#
_cell.length_a   1.000
_cell.length_b   1.000
_cell.length_c   1.000
_cell.angle_alpha   90.00
_cell.angle_beta   90.00
_cell.angle_gamma   90.00
#
_symmetry.space_group_name_H-M   'P 1'
#
loop_
_entity.id
_entity.type
_entity.pdbx_description
1 polymer ?
#
loop_
_entity_poly.entity_id
_entity_poly.type
_entity_poly.pdbx_seq_one_letter_code
_entity_poly.pdbx_strand_id
1 'polypeptide(L)' 'MCARVRPSSDVSEIKLVFSIPLHQPTANFPPSWHAAPTDLLPVVRYDRKASERSQICYAGV' A
#
# COMPACT_ATOMS: atom_id res chain seq x y z
N MET A 1 -6.64 -3.24 19.79
CA MET A 1 -6.79 -3.69 18.39
C MET A 1 -7.14 -2.48 17.53
N CYS A 2 -6.46 -2.28 16.40
CA CYS A 2 -6.71 -1.17 15.48
C CYS A 2 -7.38 -1.72 14.22
N ALA A 3 -8.70 -1.55 14.08
CA ALA A 3 -9.48 -2.15 12.99
C ALA A 3 -9.66 -1.21 11.78
N ARG A 4 -9.31 0.07 11.91
CA ARG A 4 -9.46 1.07 10.85
C ARG A 4 -8.21 1.91 10.76
N VAL A 5 -7.84 2.28 9.54
CA VAL A 5 -6.65 3.09 9.26
C VAL A 5 -7.04 4.28 8.39
N ARG A 6 -6.30 5.38 8.55
CA ARG A 6 -6.48 6.60 7.76
C ARG A 6 -5.27 6.78 6.84
N PRO A 7 -5.28 6.24 5.61
CA PRO A 7 -4.27 6.58 4.63
C PRO A 7 -4.47 8.04 4.18
N SER A 8 -3.60 8.95 4.64
CA SER A 8 -3.60 10.36 4.24
C SER A 8 -2.68 10.66 3.05
N SER A 9 -1.74 9.76 2.75
CA SER A 9 -0.74 9.93 1.70
C SER A 9 -1.20 9.33 0.37
N ASP A 10 -0.93 10.06 -0.72
CA ASP A 10 -1.13 9.56 -2.07
C ASP A 10 -0.20 8.37 -2.37
N VAL A 11 -0.59 7.54 -3.34
CA VAL A 11 0.19 6.36 -3.72
C VAL A 11 1.61 6.73 -4.16
N SER A 12 1.79 7.90 -4.78
CA SER A 12 3.10 8.41 -5.21
C SER A 12 4.01 8.73 -4.02
N GLU A 13 3.46 9.25 -2.92
CA GLU A 13 4.20 9.52 -1.69
C GLU A 13 4.62 8.22 -1.01
N ILE A 14 3.73 7.22 -0.97
CA ILE A 14 4.04 5.89 -0.43
C ILE A 14 5.20 5.26 -1.21
N LYS A 15 5.20 5.36 -2.55
CA LYS A 15 6.31 4.85 -3.37
C LYS A 15 7.64 5.52 -3.05
N LEU A 16 7.62 6.83 -2.85
CA LEU A 16 8.82 7.61 -2.51
C LEU A 16 9.35 7.25 -1.11
N VAL A 17 8.49 7.24 -0.10
CA VAL A 17 8.86 6.92 1.29
C VAL A 17 9.44 5.51 1.41
N PHE A 18 8.86 4.55 0.70
CA PHE A 18 9.30 3.15 0.77
C PHE A 18 10.32 2.77 -0.31
N SER A 19 10.76 3.70 -1.16
CA SER A 19 11.70 3.41 -2.26
C SER A 19 11.22 2.23 -3.13
N ILE A 20 9.93 2.23 -3.48
CA ILE A 20 9.33 1.24 -4.37
C ILE A 20 9.78 1.56 -5.81
N PRO A 21 10.27 0.58 -6.58
CA PRO A 21 10.70 0.82 -7.95
C PRO A 21 9.57 1.38 -8.82
N LEU A 22 9.87 2.43 -9.58
CA LEU A 22 8.90 3.10 -10.45
C LEU A 22 8.36 2.19 -11.57
N HIS A 23 9.11 1.16 -11.95
CA HIS A 23 8.72 0.22 -12.99
C HIS A 23 7.64 -0.79 -12.52
N GLN A 24 7.41 -0.90 -11.21
CA GLN A 24 6.36 -1.78 -10.69
C GLN A 24 4.99 -1.09 -10.78
N PRO A 25 3.94 -1.82 -11.22
CA PRO A 25 2.60 -1.29 -11.30
C PRO A 25 2.16 -0.81 -9.91
N THR A 26 1.83 0.48 -9.81
CA THR A 26 1.21 1.02 -8.59
C THR A 26 -0.25 0.59 -8.59
N ALA A 27 -0.64 -0.14 -7.55
CA ALA A 27 -2.05 -0.34 -7.29
C ALA A 27 -2.68 1.02 -6.97
N ASN A 28 -3.67 1.43 -7.75
CA ASN A 28 -4.37 2.69 -7.55
C ASN A 28 -5.48 2.46 -6.51
N PHE A 29 -5.48 3.21 -5.42
CA PHE A 29 -6.53 3.14 -4.39
C PHE A 29 -6.97 4.57 -4.05
N PRO A 30 -8.28 4.78 -3.89
CA PRO A 30 -8.77 6.06 -3.45
C PRO A 30 -8.28 6.31 -2.02
N PRO A 31 -7.75 7.51 -1.71
CA PRO A 31 -7.50 7.89 -0.34
C PRO A 31 -8.83 7.82 0.43
N SER A 32 -8.87 7.00 1.48
CA SER A 32 -10.04 6.85 2.33
C SER A 32 -9.75 7.43 3.70
N TRP A 33 -10.60 8.34 4.16
CA TRP A 33 -10.51 8.90 5.50
C TRP A 33 -10.88 7.89 6.60
N HIS A 34 -11.43 6.73 6.22
CA HIS A 34 -11.97 5.74 7.14
C HIS A 34 -12.04 4.35 6.48
N ALA A 35 -10.87 3.74 6.25
CA ALA A 35 -10.80 2.42 5.64
C ALA A 35 -11.27 1.32 6.60
N ALA A 36 -12.22 0.51 6.15
CA ALA A 36 -12.68 -0.70 6.82
C ALA A 36 -11.69 -1.86 6.60
N PRO A 37 -11.73 -2.91 7.44
CA PRO A 37 -10.89 -4.10 7.25
C PRO A 37 -11.07 -4.75 5.87
N THR A 38 -12.29 -4.69 5.33
CA THR A 38 -12.64 -5.21 4.00
C THR A 38 -12.09 -4.39 2.85
N ASP A 39 -11.64 -3.16 3.10
CA ASP A 39 -11.14 -2.28 2.06
C ASP A 39 -9.74 -2.73 1.63
N LEU A 40 -9.47 -2.61 0.33
CA LEU A 40 -8.15 -2.87 -0.22
C LEU A 40 -7.20 -1.76 0.22
N LEU A 41 -6.25 -2.11 1.09
CA LEU A 41 -5.25 -1.18 1.60
C LEU A 41 -3.87 -1.43 0.97
N PRO A 42 -3.09 -0.37 0.72
CA PRO A 42 -1.71 -0.49 0.29
C PRO A 42 -0.88 -1.20 1.36
N VAL A 43 -0.23 -2.29 0.97
CA VAL A 43 0.77 -2.98 1.78
C VAL A 43 2.06 -3.04 0.99
N VAL A 44 3.15 -2.61 1.63
CA VAL A 44 4.49 -2.75 1.07
C VAL A 44 5.07 -4.08 1.54
N ARG A 45 5.44 -4.93 0.59
CA ARG A 45 6.14 -6.18 0.85
C ARG A 45 7.51 -6.15 0.21
N TYR A 46 8.48 -6.74 0.89
CA TYR A 46 9.79 -6.98 0.30
C TYR A 46 9.78 -8.33 -0.42
N ASP A 47 10.04 -8.33 -1.73
CA ASP A 47 10.27 -9.54 -2.49
C ASP A 47 11.76 -9.88 -2.48
N ARG A 48 12.10 -10.97 -1.78
CA ARG A 48 13.48 -11.46 -1.70
C ARG A 48 14.01 -11.96 -3.04
N LYS A 49 13.15 -12.42 -3.96
CA LYS A 49 13.58 -12.91 -5.28
C LYS A 49 13.99 -11.77 -6.20
N ALA A 50 13.24 -10.67 -6.17
CA ALA A 50 13.54 -9.46 -6.92
C ALA A 50 14.52 -8.52 -6.20
N SER A 51 14.78 -8.74 -4.90
CA SER A 51 15.52 -7.81 -4.03
C SER A 51 14.91 -6.40 -4.00
N GLU A 52 13.60 -6.31 -4.19
CA GLU A 52 12.86 -5.07 -4.36
C GLU A 52 11.62 -5.02 -3.47
N ARG A 53 11.13 -3.81 -3.20
CA ARG A 53 9.86 -3.61 -2.52
C ARG A 53 8.75 -3.51 -3.54
N SER A 54 7.67 -4.25 -3.30
CA SER A 54 6.46 -4.21 -4.10
C SER A 54 5.28 -3.72 -3.28
N GLN A 55 4.43 -2.94 -3.93
CA GLN A 55 3.20 -2.47 -3.35
C GLN A 55 2.05 -3.32 -3.85
N ILE A 56 1.33 -3.95 -2.92
CA ILE A 56 0.17 -4.77 -3.23
C ILE A 56 -1.02 -4.38 -2.37
N CYS A 57 -2.21 -4.80 -2.78
CA CYS A 57 -3.43 -4.60 -2.01
C CYS A 57 -3.69 -5.81 -1.11
N TYR A 58 -4.12 -5.56 0.13
CA TYR A 58 -4.79 -6.57 0.93
C TYR A 58 -6.05 -6.01 1.57
N ALA A 59 -7.09 -6.85 1.61
CA ALA A 59 -8.18 -6.70 2.57
C ALA A 59 -7.82 -7.52 3.81
N GLY A 60 -7.89 -6.90 4.99
CA GLY A 60 -7.71 -7.58 6.27
C GLY A 60 -8.99 -8.29 6.65
N VAL A 61 -9.01 -9.62 6.52
CA VAL A 61 -10.05 -10.49 7.11
C VAL A 61 -9.63 -10.87 8.52
#